data_AF-A0A969L6C5-F1
#
_entry.id   AF-A0A969L6C5-F1
#
_cell.length_a   1.000
_cell.length_b   1.000
_cell.length_c   1.000
_cell.angle_alpha   90.00
_cell.angle_beta   90.00
_cell.angle_gamma   90.00
#
_symmetry.space_group_name_H-M   'P 1'
#
loop_
_entity.id
_entity.type
_entity.pdbx_description
1 polymer ?
#
loop_
_entity_poly.entity_id
_entity_poly.type
_entity_poly.pdbx_seq_one_letter_code
_entity_poly.pdbx_strand_id
1 'polypeptide(L)'
;MMKKTVDMYTLIFRRLGISTLLFIYLLILAGGIVRSTGSGMGCPDWPKCFGQWIPPTEASELPTDYKDVYANQRRQKNLRLADYLDKIGFYNLSHQLRYDRSMYEEADFNVYKTWTEYINRLLGVLVGFLILLMAAFSLRFIRTDPVTTGASFSGAGVGGPSGVDWLQ
;
A
#
# COMPACT_ATOMS: atom_id res chain seq x y z
N MET A 1 12.69 34.03 -21.09
CA MET A 1 12.54 33.64 -19.68
C MET A 1 11.54 32.50 -19.51
N MET A 2 10.33 32.60 -20.07
CA MET A 2 9.25 31.60 -19.97
C MET A 2 9.61 30.19 -20.48
N LYS A 3 10.40 30.06 -21.56
CA LYS A 3 10.82 28.76 -22.14
C LYS A 3 11.68 27.92 -21.18
N LYS A 4 12.72 28.53 -20.57
CA LYS A 4 13.57 27.87 -19.56
C LYS A 4 12.78 27.37 -18.35
N THR A 5 11.76 28.11 -17.95
CA THR A 5 10.89 27.75 -16.82
C THR A 5 10.04 26.51 -17.15
N VAL A 6 9.42 26.47 -18.33
CA VAL A 6 8.63 25.31 -18.78
C VAL A 6 9.51 24.06 -18.95
N ASP A 7 10.69 24.20 -19.57
CA ASP A 7 11.63 23.08 -19.76
C ASP A 7 12.09 22.46 -18.42
N MET A 8 12.31 23.30 -17.41
CA MET A 8 12.68 22.84 -16.06
C MET A 8 11.56 22.06 -15.37
N TYR A 9 10.31 22.54 -15.44
CA TYR A 9 9.16 21.83 -14.85
C TYR A 9 8.89 20.49 -15.53
N THR A 10 9.01 20.42 -16.86
CA THR A 10 8.87 19.18 -17.62
C THR A 10 9.95 18.15 -17.25
N LEU A 11 11.20 18.58 -17.06
CA LEU A 11 12.28 17.69 -16.65
C LEU A 11 12.06 17.12 -15.24
N ILE A 12 11.61 17.96 -14.29
CA ILE A 12 11.29 17.54 -12.92
C ILE A 12 10.11 16.55 -12.95
N PHE A 13 9.05 16.84 -13.69
CA PHE A 13 7.91 15.95 -13.83
C PHE A 13 8.30 14.58 -14.40
N ARG A 14 9.14 14.55 -15.45
CA ARG A 14 9.66 13.30 -16.02
C ARG A 14 10.49 12.50 -15.01
N ARG A 15 11.36 13.17 -14.24
CA ARG A 15 12.18 12.53 -13.20
C ARG A 15 11.30 11.96 -12.07
N LEU A 16 10.29 12.70 -11.62
CA LEU A 16 9.31 12.23 -10.63
C LEU A 16 8.51 11.04 -11.18
N GLY A 17 8.11 11.08 -12.44
CA GLY A 17 7.48 9.99 -13.18
C GLY A 17 8.28 8.69 -13.12
N ILE A 18 9.53 8.75 -13.59
CA ILE A 18 10.44 7.61 -13.62
C ILE A 18 10.73 7.10 -12.20
N SER A 19 10.95 8.01 -11.23
CA SER A 19 11.19 7.62 -9.84
C SER A 19 9.98 6.91 -9.24
N THR A 20 8.77 7.41 -9.47
CA THR A 20 7.54 6.79 -8.96
C THR A 20 7.33 5.40 -9.57
N LEU A 21 7.55 5.24 -10.88
CA LEU A 21 7.46 3.95 -11.55
C LEU A 21 8.46 2.94 -10.96
N LEU A 22 9.70 3.36 -10.72
CA LEU A 22 10.72 2.53 -10.08
C LEU A 22 10.28 2.09 -8.67
N PHE A 23 9.80 3.02 -7.83
CA PHE A 23 9.34 2.69 -6.48
C PHE A 23 8.10 1.79 -6.47
N ILE A 24 7.16 1.97 -7.41
CA ILE A 24 6.03 1.06 -7.58
C ILE A 24 6.52 -0.35 -7.91
N TYR A 25 7.48 -0.50 -8.82
CA TYR A 25 8.05 -1.80 -9.17
C TYR A 25 8.72 -2.46 -7.96
N LEU A 26 9.51 -1.71 -7.19
CA LEU A 26 10.11 -2.19 -5.95
C LEU A 26 9.06 -2.62 -4.92
N LEU A 27 7.97 -1.85 -4.78
CA LEU A 27 6.86 -2.18 -3.89
C LEU A 27 6.16 -3.48 -4.30
N ILE A 28 5.94 -3.71 -5.59
CA ILE A 28 5.33 -4.96 -6.09
C ILE A 28 6.23 -6.15 -5.76
N LEU A 29 7.54 -6.03 -5.99
CA LEU A 29 8.50 -7.09 -5.66
C LEU A 29 8.55 -7.36 -4.14
N ALA A 30 8.62 -6.30 -3.32
CA ALA A 30 8.59 -6.41 -1.86
C ALA A 30 7.30 -7.07 -1.37
N GLY A 31 6.15 -6.70 -1.92
CA GLY A 31 4.87 -7.34 -1.62
C GLY A 31 4.83 -8.82 -2.00
N GLY A 32 5.46 -9.18 -3.12
CA GLY A 32 5.67 -10.57 -3.53
C GLY A 32 6.48 -11.37 -2.50
N ILE A 33 7.57 -10.78 -1.99
CA ILE A 33 8.40 -11.38 -0.93
C ILE A 33 7.59 -11.55 0.36
N VAL A 34 6.83 -10.53 0.79
CA VAL A 34 5.99 -10.61 2.00
C VAL A 34 4.98 -11.75 1.88
N ARG A 35 4.39 -11.94 0.70
CA ARG A 35 3.41 -13.02 0.48
C ARG A 35 4.06 -14.39 0.39
N SER A 36 5.18 -14.55 -0.30
CA SER A 36 5.86 -15.85 -0.45
C SER A 36 6.51 -16.34 0.85
N THR A 37 6.98 -15.42 1.71
CA THR A 37 7.56 -15.74 3.02
C THR A 37 6.51 -15.91 4.12
N GLY A 38 5.22 -15.68 3.83
CA GLY A 38 4.15 -15.70 4.82
C GLY A 38 4.30 -14.61 5.89
N SER A 39 4.98 -13.50 5.56
CA SER A 39 5.27 -12.40 6.47
C SER A 39 4.11 -11.41 6.61
N GLY A 40 3.06 -11.52 5.78
CA GLY A 40 1.91 -10.59 5.79
C GLY A 40 1.04 -10.58 7.05
N MET A 41 1.43 -11.30 8.10
CA MET A 41 0.80 -11.27 9.43
C MET A 41 1.79 -10.87 10.55
N GLY A 42 3.02 -10.49 10.19
CA GLY A 42 4.11 -10.15 11.10
C GLY A 42 3.91 -8.86 11.88
N CYS A 43 3.11 -7.91 11.38
CA CYS A 43 2.69 -6.71 12.09
C CYS A 43 1.16 -6.71 12.33
N PRO A 44 0.68 -6.91 13.59
CA PRO A 44 -0.75 -6.96 13.89
C PRO A 44 -1.48 -5.62 13.70
N ASP A 45 -0.74 -4.52 13.80
CA ASP A 45 -1.27 -3.15 13.78
C ASP A 45 -0.65 -2.29 12.69
N TRP A 46 -1.32 -1.16 12.45
CA TRP A 46 -0.87 -0.03 11.63
C TRP A 46 -1.48 1.26 12.21
N PRO A 47 -0.80 2.41 12.26
CA PRO A 47 0.51 2.76 11.68
C PRO A 47 1.73 2.29 12.48
N LYS A 48 1.53 1.88 13.72
CA LYS A 48 2.54 1.26 14.58
C LYS A 48 2.56 -0.25 14.38
N CYS A 49 3.66 -0.91 14.73
CA CYS A 49 3.75 -2.37 14.76
C CYS A 49 3.99 -2.82 16.21
N PHE A 50 3.15 -3.72 16.72
CA PHE A 50 3.14 -4.10 18.16
C PHE A 50 3.01 -2.90 19.11
N GLY A 51 2.21 -1.89 18.74
CA GLY A 51 2.05 -0.67 19.53
C GLY A 51 3.26 0.29 19.54
N GLN A 52 4.35 -0.03 18.82
CA GLN A 52 5.58 0.75 18.74
C GLN A 52 5.83 1.30 17.32
N TRP A 53 6.55 2.43 17.21
CA TRP A 53 6.92 3.03 15.90
C TRP A 53 8.13 2.37 15.25
N ILE A 54 8.99 1.78 16.06
CA ILE A 54 10.11 0.96 15.63
C ILE A 54 9.71 -0.46 16.04
N PRO A 55 9.61 -1.42 15.10
CA PRO A 55 9.22 -2.77 15.45
C PRO A 55 10.23 -3.40 16.42
N PRO A 56 9.75 -4.25 17.34
CA PRO A 56 10.62 -4.91 18.30
C PRO A 56 11.67 -5.78 17.61
N THR A 57 12.84 -5.88 18.21
CA THR A 57 13.93 -6.74 17.72
C THR A 57 13.99 -8.08 18.41
N GLU A 58 13.32 -8.22 19.56
CA GLU A 58 13.27 -9.46 20.33
C GLU A 58 11.88 -9.69 20.93
N ALA A 59 11.54 -10.95 21.20
CA ALA A 59 10.28 -11.31 21.85
C ALA A 59 10.19 -10.81 23.31
N SER A 60 11.34 -10.59 23.95
CA SER A 60 11.48 -10.09 25.32
C SER A 60 10.98 -8.65 25.49
N GLU A 61 10.92 -7.88 24.41
CA GLU A 61 10.43 -6.50 24.38
C GLU A 61 8.89 -6.42 24.42
N LEU A 62 8.21 -7.55 24.19
CA LEU A 62 6.76 -7.65 24.18
C LEU A 62 6.22 -8.01 25.57
N PRO A 63 5.07 -7.47 25.99
CA PRO A 63 4.36 -7.92 27.18
C PRO A 63 4.06 -9.42 27.11
N THR A 64 4.04 -10.12 28.25
CA THR A 64 3.82 -11.58 28.28
C THR A 64 2.45 -12.01 27.73
N ASP A 65 1.46 -11.13 27.78
CA ASP A 65 0.08 -11.33 27.32
C ASP A 65 -0.17 -10.85 25.88
N TYR A 66 0.88 -10.51 25.12
CA TYR A 66 0.75 -9.91 23.80
C TYR A 66 -0.09 -10.76 22.83
N LYS A 67 0.09 -12.09 22.84
CA LYS A 67 -0.66 -13.02 21.97
C LYS A 67 -2.16 -12.93 22.20
N ASP A 68 -2.60 -12.91 23.45
CA ASP A 68 -4.02 -12.83 23.78
C ASP A 68 -4.60 -11.47 23.36
N VAL A 69 -3.84 -10.39 23.56
CA VAL A 69 -4.26 -9.04 23.17
C VAL A 69 -4.47 -8.96 21.65
N TYR A 70 -3.51 -9.39 20.84
CA TYR A 70 -3.62 -9.29 19.39
C TYR A 70 -4.60 -10.32 18.79
N ALA A 71 -4.72 -11.51 19.40
CA ALA A 71 -5.72 -12.50 19.00
C ALA A 71 -7.13 -11.93 19.14
N ASN A 72 -7.39 -11.28 20.29
CA ASN A 72 -8.66 -10.64 20.56
C ASN A 72 -8.92 -9.45 19.61
N GLN A 73 -7.89 -8.69 19.24
CA GLN A 73 -8.04 -7.61 18.25
C GLN A 73 -8.41 -8.14 16.86
N ARG A 74 -7.73 -9.18 16.36
CA ARG A 74 -8.06 -9.83 15.08
C ARG A 74 -9.49 -10.38 15.11
N ARG A 75 -9.86 -11.03 16.22
CA ARG A 75 -11.22 -11.53 16.45
C ARG A 75 -12.26 -10.42 16.37
N GLN A 76 -12.04 -9.28 17.00
CA GLN A 76 -12.99 -8.17 16.92
C GLN A 76 -13.15 -7.62 15.50
N LYS A 77 -12.07 -7.54 14.72
CA LYS A 77 -12.13 -7.11 13.30
C LYS A 77 -12.94 -8.12 12.47
N ASN A 78 -12.72 -9.42 12.68
CA ASN A 78 -13.47 -10.47 12.00
C ASN A 78 -14.96 -10.48 12.39
N LEU A 79 -15.28 -10.28 13.67
CA LEU A 79 -16.66 -10.19 14.14
C LEU A 79 -17.40 -8.99 13.54
N ARG A 80 -16.75 -7.82 13.48
CA ARG A 80 -17.31 -6.65 12.80
C ARG A 80 -17.62 -6.95 11.34
N LEU A 81 -16.69 -7.60 10.63
CA LEU A 81 -16.92 -8.01 9.25
C LEU A 81 -18.08 -9.01 9.14
N ALA A 82 -18.15 -10.00 10.02
CA ALA A 82 -19.24 -10.98 10.07
C ALA A 82 -20.61 -10.30 10.27
N ASP A 83 -20.71 -9.31 11.16
CA ASP A 83 -21.93 -8.52 11.37
C ASP A 83 -22.34 -7.73 10.12
N TYR A 84 -21.38 -7.20 9.36
CA TYR A 84 -21.67 -6.57 8.06
C TYR A 84 -22.15 -7.58 7.03
N LEU A 85 -21.54 -8.76 6.99
CA LEU A 85 -21.90 -9.82 6.06
C LEU A 85 -23.31 -10.35 6.31
N ASP A 86 -23.73 -10.49 7.58
CA ASP A 86 -25.09 -10.87 7.93
C ASP A 86 -26.12 -9.86 7.40
N LYS A 87 -25.83 -8.56 7.52
CA LYS A 87 -26.73 -7.50 7.02
C LYS A 87 -26.88 -7.50 5.50
N ILE A 88 -25.86 -7.95 4.77
CA ILE A 88 -25.85 -8.04 3.31
C ILE A 88 -26.46 -9.39 2.83
N GLY A 89 -26.72 -10.32 3.76
CA GLY A 89 -27.34 -11.62 3.49
C GLY A 89 -26.37 -12.79 3.29
N PHE A 90 -25.08 -12.61 3.61
CA PHE A 90 -24.04 -13.65 3.51
C PHE A 90 -23.90 -14.47 4.81
N TYR A 91 -25.01 -15.05 5.27
CA TYR A 91 -25.08 -15.75 6.56
C TYR A 91 -24.11 -16.95 6.69
N ASN A 92 -23.92 -17.72 5.61
CA ASN A 92 -23.01 -18.87 5.62
C ASN A 92 -21.54 -18.45 5.82
N LEU A 93 -21.12 -17.35 5.20
CA LEU A 93 -19.76 -16.82 5.33
C LEU A 93 -19.54 -16.19 6.71
N SER A 94 -20.54 -15.45 7.22
CA SER A 94 -20.51 -14.93 8.60
C SER A 94 -20.38 -16.07 9.62
N HIS A 95 -21.13 -17.16 9.45
CA HIS A 95 -21.04 -18.33 10.31
C HIS A 95 -19.64 -18.94 10.31
N GLN A 96 -19.03 -19.14 9.12
CA GLN A 96 -17.66 -19.64 9.02
C GLN A 96 -16.65 -18.72 9.73
N LEU A 97 -16.76 -17.40 9.52
CA LEU A 97 -15.87 -16.41 10.16
C LEU A 97 -15.98 -16.37 11.69
N ARG A 98 -17.17 -16.66 12.24
CA ARG A 98 -17.41 -16.68 13.70
C ARG A 98 -16.87 -17.94 14.37
N TYR A 99 -17.03 -19.10 13.72
CA TYR A 99 -16.83 -20.40 14.35
C TYR A 99 -15.58 -21.18 13.91
N ASP A 100 -14.92 -20.78 12.83
CA ASP A 100 -13.67 -21.44 12.41
C ASP A 100 -12.52 -21.09 13.37
N ARG A 101 -12.02 -22.12 14.08
CA ARG A 101 -10.94 -21.97 15.06
C ARG A 101 -9.59 -21.65 14.44
N SER A 102 -9.36 -22.04 13.18
CA SER A 102 -8.08 -21.80 12.49
C SER A 102 -7.72 -20.32 12.37
N MET A 103 -8.73 -19.44 12.44
CA MET A 103 -8.57 -17.99 12.32
C MET A 103 -8.00 -17.31 13.59
N TYR A 104 -7.90 -18.04 14.71
CA TYR A 104 -7.50 -17.49 16.01
C TYR A 104 -6.14 -18.00 16.52
N GLU A 105 -5.48 -18.88 15.76
CA GLU A 105 -4.13 -19.35 16.10
C GLU A 105 -3.10 -18.26 15.72
N GLU A 106 -2.56 -17.58 16.73
CA GLU A 106 -1.50 -16.59 16.49
C GLU A 106 -0.15 -17.27 16.30
N ALA A 107 0.53 -16.92 15.20
CA ALA A 107 1.90 -17.33 14.97
C ALA A 107 2.85 -16.66 15.99
N ASP A 108 3.90 -17.39 16.37
CA ASP A 108 4.94 -16.85 17.24
C ASP A 108 5.61 -15.60 16.64
N PHE A 109 6.06 -14.72 17.53
CA PHE A 109 6.78 -13.51 17.12
C PHE A 109 8.04 -13.90 16.35
N ASN A 110 8.22 -13.29 15.18
CA ASN A 110 9.40 -13.47 14.35
C ASN A 110 9.86 -12.13 13.80
N VAL A 111 11.05 -11.71 14.22
CA VAL A 111 11.67 -10.43 13.87
C VAL A 111 11.71 -10.22 12.37
N TYR A 112 12.15 -11.21 11.59
CA TYR A 112 12.28 -11.09 10.14
C TYR A 112 10.92 -10.88 9.47
N LYS A 113 9.88 -11.61 9.91
CA LYS A 113 8.52 -11.45 9.36
C LYS A 113 7.95 -10.07 9.69
N THR A 114 8.15 -9.62 10.92
CA THR A 114 7.70 -8.31 11.39
C THR A 114 8.36 -7.18 10.60
N TRP A 115 9.69 -7.20 10.48
CA TRP A 115 10.44 -6.16 9.77
C TRP A 115 10.20 -6.16 8.26
N THR A 116 10.13 -7.33 7.63
CA THR A 116 9.83 -7.42 6.19
C THR A 116 8.45 -6.85 5.85
N GLU A 117 7.44 -7.12 6.68
CA GLU A 117 6.12 -6.52 6.50
C GLU A 117 6.12 -5.01 6.77
N TYR A 118 6.76 -4.56 7.86
CA TYR A 118 6.82 -3.15 8.22
C TYR A 118 7.49 -2.29 7.14
N ILE A 119 8.62 -2.75 6.60
CA ILE A 119 9.33 -2.07 5.51
C ILE A 119 8.44 -1.98 4.26
N ASN A 120 7.75 -3.06 3.90
CA ASN A 120 6.85 -3.06 2.76
C ASN A 120 5.71 -2.04 2.94
N ARG A 121 5.14 -1.93 4.15
CA ARG A 121 4.11 -0.92 4.45
C ARG A 121 4.65 0.50 4.36
N LEU A 122 5.87 0.76 4.85
CA LEU A 122 6.51 2.08 4.75
C LEU A 122 6.83 2.46 3.29
N LEU A 123 7.30 1.51 2.48
CA LEU A 123 7.48 1.70 1.03
C LEU A 123 6.16 2.04 0.35
N GLY A 124 5.06 1.40 0.76
CA GLY A 124 3.72 1.72 0.28
C GLY A 124 3.31 3.16 0.55
N VAL A 125 3.56 3.67 1.77
CA VAL A 125 3.31 5.07 2.12
C VAL A 125 4.17 6.03 1.29
N LEU A 126 5.46 5.73 1.13
CA LEU A 126 6.38 6.52 0.31
C LEU A 126 5.88 6.63 -1.14
N VAL A 127 5.51 5.49 -1.74
CA VAL A 127 4.92 5.43 -3.09
C VAL A 127 3.64 6.24 -3.18
N GLY A 128 2.75 6.10 -2.19
CA GLY A 128 1.51 6.88 -2.12
C GLY A 128 1.76 8.38 -2.14
N PHE A 129 2.73 8.88 -1.36
CA PHE A 129 3.11 10.29 -1.38
C PHE A 129 3.70 10.73 -2.72
N LEU A 130 4.54 9.89 -3.36
CA LEU A 130 5.08 10.19 -4.69
C LEU A 130 3.97 10.33 -5.75
N ILE A 131 2.97 9.43 -5.72
CA ILE A 131 1.81 9.50 -6.61
C ILE A 131 0.99 10.76 -6.35
N LEU A 132 0.72 11.10 -5.07
CA LEU A 132 -0.02 12.32 -4.72
C LEU A 132 0.74 13.59 -5.17
N LEU A 133 2.06 13.64 -4.97
CA LEU A 133 2.89 14.73 -5.46
C LEU A 133 2.86 14.82 -6.99
N MET A 134 2.93 13.70 -7.69
CA MET A 134 2.82 13.67 -9.14
C MET A 134 1.46 14.18 -9.63
N ALA A 135 0.37 13.73 -9.00
CA ALA A 135 -0.98 14.20 -9.32
C ALA A 135 -1.13 15.71 -9.05
N ALA A 136 -0.60 16.21 -7.93
CA ALA A 136 -0.62 17.62 -7.60
C ALA A 136 0.20 18.47 -8.59
N PHE A 137 1.38 17.99 -9.02
CA PHE A 137 2.17 18.66 -10.05
C PHE A 137 1.47 18.63 -11.41
N SER A 138 0.79 17.53 -11.75
CA SER A 138 0.02 17.39 -12.99
C SER A 138 -1.09 18.44 -13.09
N LEU A 139 -1.76 18.78 -11.98
CA LEU A 139 -2.78 19.85 -11.95
C LEU A 139 -2.24 21.22 -12.42
N ARG A 140 -0.94 21.48 -12.30
CA ARG A 140 -0.34 22.74 -12.76
C ARG A 140 -0.28 22.85 -14.29
N PHE A 141 -0.30 21.71 -14.99
CA PHE A 141 -0.30 21.61 -16.44
C PHE A 141 -1.71 21.69 -17.06
N ILE A 142 -2.78 21.69 -16.26
CA ILE A 142 -4.17 21.67 -16.76
C ILE A 142 -4.54 22.84 -17.67
N ARG A 143 -3.85 23.98 -17.52
CA ARG A 143 -4.06 25.18 -18.35
C ARG A 143 -3.12 25.28 -19.55
N THR A 144 -2.06 24.47 -19.60
CA THR A 144 -1.04 24.51 -20.65
C THR A 144 -1.21 23.34 -21.61
N ASP A 145 -1.53 22.16 -21.09
CA ASP A 145 -1.83 20.94 -21.84
C ASP A 145 -2.87 20.09 -21.06
N PRO A 146 -4.18 20.25 -21.38
CA PRO A 146 -5.25 19.53 -20.71
C PRO A 146 -5.22 18.02 -21.00
N VAL A 147 -4.58 17.57 -22.08
CA VAL A 147 -4.50 16.15 -22.46
C VAL A 147 -3.60 15.39 -21.49
N THR A 148 -2.40 15.92 -21.22
CA THR A 148 -1.46 15.33 -20.25
C THR A 148 -2.04 15.27 -18.84
N THR A 149 -2.84 16.28 -18.47
CA THR A 149 -3.51 16.31 -17.15
C THR A 149 -4.67 15.32 -17.09
N GLY A 150 -5.51 15.26 -18.12
CA GLY A 150 -6.61 14.28 -18.22
C GLY A 150 -6.12 12.83 -18.19
N ALA A 151 -5.00 12.53 -18.84
CA ALA A 151 -4.36 11.21 -18.81
C ALA A 151 -3.81 10.82 -17.43
N SER A 152 -3.53 11.79 -16.55
CA SER A 152 -3.05 11.51 -15.18
C SER A 152 -4.18 11.14 -14.22
N PHE A 153 -5.40 11.64 -14.46
CA PHE A 153 -6.58 11.39 -13.61
C PHE A 153 -7.42 10.20 -14.08
N SER A 154 -7.44 9.96 -15.39
CA SER A 154 -8.04 8.78 -15.98
C SER A 154 -6.94 7.74 -16.06
N GLY A 155 -6.92 6.72 -15.21
CA GLY A 155 -6.03 5.56 -15.38
C GLY A 155 -6.33 4.72 -16.65
N ALA A 156 -6.81 5.36 -17.72
CA ALA A 156 -7.08 4.81 -19.02
C ALA A 156 -6.07 5.41 -19.99
N GLY A 157 -5.25 4.54 -20.60
CA GLY A 157 -4.52 4.90 -21.79
C GLY A 157 -5.52 5.40 -22.84
N VAL A 158 -5.47 6.69 -23.15
CA VAL A 158 -6.24 7.27 -24.25
C VAL A 158 -5.25 7.95 -25.18
N GLY A 159 -5.35 7.54 -26.45
CA GLY A 159 -4.42 7.81 -27.55
C GLY A 159 -3.81 9.19 -27.57
N GLY A 160 -2.51 9.21 -27.84
CA GLY A 160 -1.77 10.43 -28.12
C GLY A 160 -2.34 11.17 -29.33
N PRO A 161 -2.34 12.52 -29.33
CA PRO A 161 -2.60 13.29 -30.53
C PRO A 161 -1.37 13.24 -31.44
N SER A 162 -1.56 12.65 -32.64
CA SER A 162 -0.88 12.96 -33.90
C SER A 162 0.64 13.23 -33.88
N GLY A 163 1.42 12.25 -34.37
CA GLY A 163 2.67 12.53 -35.08
C GLY A 163 3.96 11.90 -34.55
N VAL A 164 3.92 10.75 -33.86
CA VAL A 164 5.16 10.02 -33.51
C VAL A 164 5.03 8.57 -33.97
N ASP A 165 5.69 8.28 -35.09
CA ASP A 165 5.87 6.95 -35.66
C ASP A 165 6.65 6.05 -34.70
N TRP A 166 6.05 4.94 -34.25
CA TRP A 166 6.67 3.93 -33.38
C TRP A 166 6.79 2.54 -34.04
N LEU A 167 6.83 2.46 -35.37
CA LEU A 167 7.15 1.22 -36.09
C LEU A 167 8.04 1.48 -37.32
N GLN A 168 9.32 1.76 -37.05
CA GLN A 168 10.45 1.27 -37.85
C GLN A 168 11.56 0.82 -36.90
#